data_AF-A0A0W0WMS4-F1
#
_entry.id   AF-A0A0W0WMS4-F1
#
_cell.length_a   1.000
_cell.length_b   1.000
_cell.length_c   1.000
_cell.angle_alpha   90.00
_cell.angle_beta   90.00
_cell.angle_gamma   90.00
#
_symmetry.space_group_name_H-M   'P 1'
#
loop_
_entity.id
_entity.type
_entity.pdbx_description
1 polymer ?
#
loop_
_entity_poly.entity_id
_entity_poly.type
_entity_poly.pdbx_seq_one_letter_code
_entity_poly.pdbx_strand_id
1 'polypeptide(L)'
;MRSGQIKKGTEVLEGFKASWKNILKLLSEHNHWHLALHYLAQRDEQKTINYFNNNIWNNYPDIVLEQIDAISLLWRMDMAGMAYDTTIWQDIVGYIHQYADDHYLPFNNLHHFYALVKAGDEQTALAASAKLKAYSIENNAHPRWREVALPALNGVIAFAKKDYIAASEFFKPVIDDIFIGGGSDAQNELFTQTAMIAAIKAGDIKTSKRIFNTYLSHYDKTMLAAYWSSLL
;
A
#
# COMPACT_ATOMS: atom_id res chain seq x y z
N MET A 1 -13.77 -8.14 2.23
CA MET A 1 -13.24 -7.92 0.86
C MET A 1 -13.09 -9.19 0.03
N ARG A 2 -12.37 -10.24 0.48
CA ARG A 2 -12.09 -11.46 -0.32
C ARG A 2 -13.28 -12.22 -0.92
N SER A 3 -14.48 -12.12 -0.33
CA SER A 3 -15.68 -12.78 -0.88
C SER A 3 -16.42 -11.95 -1.95
N GLY A 4 -15.91 -10.78 -2.31
CA GLY A 4 -16.54 -9.83 -3.24
C GLY A 4 -17.82 -9.16 -2.73
N GLN A 5 -18.32 -9.55 -1.55
CA GLN A 5 -19.52 -8.97 -0.93
C GLN A 5 -19.19 -7.64 -0.22
N ILE A 6 -18.71 -6.64 -0.97
CA ILE A 6 -18.21 -5.37 -0.40
C ILE A 6 -19.29 -4.65 0.41
N LYS A 7 -20.48 -4.42 -0.16
CA LYS A 7 -21.57 -3.71 0.54
C LYS A 7 -22.00 -4.39 1.84
N LYS A 8 -22.24 -5.70 1.79
CA LYS A 8 -22.59 -6.49 2.98
C LYS A 8 -21.46 -6.46 4.02
N GLY A 9 -20.21 -6.55 3.59
CA GLY A 9 -19.07 -6.44 4.50
C GLY A 9 -18.95 -5.05 5.13
N THR A 10 -19.29 -3.98 4.39
CA THR A 10 -19.37 -2.62 4.92
C THR A 10 -20.41 -2.52 6.02
N GLU A 11 -21.63 -3.01 5.79
CA GLU A 11 -22.73 -3.01 6.78
C GLU A 11 -22.33 -3.79 8.06
N VAL A 12 -21.68 -4.94 7.91
CA VAL A 12 -21.19 -5.74 9.03
C VAL A 12 -20.13 -4.98 9.84
N LEU A 13 -19.12 -4.39 9.18
CA LEU A 13 -18.07 -3.63 9.85
C LEU A 13 -18.64 -2.37 10.53
N GLU A 14 -19.57 -1.66 9.88
CA GLU A 14 -20.27 -0.53 10.48
C GLU A 14 -21.01 -0.92 11.76
N GLY A 15 -21.64 -2.10 11.79
CA GLY A 15 -22.30 -2.65 12.96
C GLY A 15 -21.36 -2.92 14.14
N PHE A 16 -20.08 -3.20 13.89
CA PHE A 16 -19.09 -3.46 14.94
C PHE A 16 -18.43 -2.19 15.50
N LYS A 17 -18.62 -1.01 14.91
CA LYS A 17 -17.94 0.23 15.34
C LYS A 17 -18.05 0.54 16.83
N ALA A 18 -19.20 0.27 17.44
CA ALA A 18 -19.40 0.50 18.87
C ALA A 18 -18.47 -0.37 19.74
N SER A 19 -18.17 -1.59 19.30
CA SER A 19 -17.29 -2.52 20.02
C SER A 19 -15.81 -2.09 19.99
N TRP A 20 -15.39 -1.34 18.97
CA TRP A 20 -14.00 -0.91 18.81
C TRP A 20 -13.58 0.18 19.81
N LYS A 21 -14.54 0.85 20.45
CA LYS A 21 -14.23 1.86 21.48
C LYS A 21 -13.57 1.27 22.73
N ASN A 22 -13.74 -0.03 22.96
CA ASN A 22 -13.33 -0.71 24.20
C ASN A 22 -12.15 -1.66 24.02
N ILE A 23 -11.45 -1.61 22.88
CA ILE A 23 -10.26 -2.44 22.61
C ILE A 23 -9.01 -1.57 22.57
N LEU A 24 -7.83 -2.21 22.46
CA LEU A 24 -6.57 -1.50 22.24
C LEU A 24 -6.72 -0.54 21.06
N LYS A 25 -6.31 0.71 21.26
CA LYS A 25 -6.55 1.81 20.33
C LYS A 25 -5.97 1.52 18.92
N LEU A 26 -4.78 0.94 18.85
CA LEU A 26 -4.16 0.47 17.60
C LEU A 26 -5.01 -0.58 16.87
N LEU A 27 -5.66 -1.50 17.59
CA LEU A 27 -6.59 -2.47 16.97
C LEU A 27 -7.88 -1.80 16.50
N SER A 28 -8.35 -0.80 17.25
CA SER A 28 -9.49 0.01 16.83
C SER A 28 -9.19 0.76 15.53
N GLU A 29 -8.05 1.44 15.43
CA GLU A 29 -7.61 2.14 14.22
C GLU A 29 -7.50 1.20 13.03
N HIS A 30 -6.88 0.02 13.23
CA HIS A 30 -6.78 -0.99 12.18
C HIS A 30 -8.17 -1.48 11.69
N ASN A 31 -9.15 -1.61 12.59
CA ASN A 31 -10.52 -1.94 12.20
C ASN A 31 -11.18 -0.81 11.39
N HIS A 32 -10.93 0.46 11.76
CA HIS A 32 -11.38 1.61 10.97
C HIS A 32 -10.70 1.67 9.61
N TRP A 33 -9.41 1.29 9.52
CA TRP A 33 -8.68 1.16 8.26
C TRP A 33 -9.32 0.14 7.33
N HIS A 34 -9.70 -1.04 7.84
CA HIS A 34 -10.45 -2.02 7.05
C HIS A 34 -11.80 -1.49 6.54
N LEU A 35 -12.52 -0.72 7.37
CA LEU A 35 -13.76 -0.08 6.94
C LEU A 35 -13.52 1.01 5.88
N ALA A 36 -12.43 1.76 5.99
CA ALA A 36 -12.02 2.73 4.96
C ALA A 36 -11.73 2.05 3.61
N LEU A 37 -11.08 0.88 3.60
CA LEU A 37 -10.90 0.10 2.37
C LEU A 37 -12.22 -0.33 1.72
N HIS A 38 -13.24 -0.60 2.53
CA HIS A 38 -14.57 -0.92 2.05
C HIS A 38 -15.27 0.28 1.40
N TYR A 39 -15.09 1.49 1.92
CA TYR A 39 -15.55 2.72 1.26
C TYR A 39 -14.76 3.01 -0.01
N LEU A 40 -13.44 2.81 0.02
CA LEU A 40 -12.57 2.97 -1.14
C LEU A 40 -12.95 2.03 -2.29
N ALA A 41 -13.25 0.77 -1.99
CA ALA A 41 -13.74 -0.20 -2.98
C ALA A 41 -15.05 0.23 -3.66
N GLN A 42 -15.87 1.01 -2.96
CA GLN A 42 -17.10 1.64 -3.48
C GLN A 42 -16.85 3.02 -4.10
N ARG A 43 -15.59 3.50 -4.10
CA ARG A 43 -15.20 4.86 -4.47
C ARG A 43 -15.99 5.95 -3.72
N ASP A 44 -16.37 5.69 -2.48
CA ASP A 44 -16.93 6.69 -1.57
C ASP A 44 -15.78 7.54 -1.00
N GLU A 45 -15.34 8.51 -1.81
CA GLU A 45 -14.18 9.36 -1.55
C GLU A 45 -14.35 10.18 -0.26
N GLN A 46 -15.52 10.76 -0.04
CA GLN A 46 -15.82 11.55 1.14
C GLN A 46 -15.65 10.74 2.43
N LYS A 47 -16.21 9.51 2.49
CA LYS A 47 -16.03 8.66 3.68
C LYS A 47 -14.60 8.15 3.80
N THR A 48 -13.95 7.79 2.69
CA THR A 48 -12.56 7.30 2.73
C THR A 48 -11.62 8.34 3.34
N ILE A 49 -11.70 9.60 2.88
CA ILE A 49 -10.90 10.71 3.39
C ILE A 49 -11.26 11.03 4.85
N ASN A 50 -12.55 11.02 5.20
CA ASN A 50 -12.99 11.27 6.56
C ASN A 50 -12.38 10.25 7.55
N TYR A 51 -12.41 8.96 7.22
CA TYR A 51 -11.82 7.93 8.06
C TYR A 51 -10.30 8.04 8.14
N PHE A 52 -9.63 8.42 7.04
CA PHE A 52 -8.20 8.69 7.07
C PHE A 52 -7.87 9.76 8.12
N ASN A 53 -8.51 10.94 8.04
CA ASN A 53 -8.22 12.09 8.91
C ASN A 53 -8.63 11.87 10.37
N ASN A 54 -9.77 11.22 10.62
CA ASN A 54 -10.33 11.18 11.98
C ASN A 54 -10.06 9.87 12.73
N ASN A 55 -9.78 8.77 12.02
CA ASN A 55 -9.73 7.44 12.60
C ASN A 55 -8.42 6.69 12.37
N ILE A 56 -7.57 7.12 11.44
CA ILE A 56 -6.35 6.40 11.06
C ILE A 56 -5.11 7.22 11.40
N TRP A 57 -4.96 8.44 10.87
CA TRP A 57 -3.79 9.29 11.13
C TRP A 57 -4.14 10.38 12.15
N ASN A 58 -4.19 10.04 13.44
CA ASN A 58 -4.72 10.96 14.46
C ASN A 58 -4.21 10.74 15.90
N ASN A 59 -3.54 9.62 16.23
CA ASN A 59 -3.30 9.31 17.65
C ASN A 59 -1.85 8.98 17.99
N TYR A 60 -1.15 8.20 17.17
CA TYR A 60 0.19 7.70 17.45
C TYR A 60 1.06 7.69 16.19
N PRO A 61 1.41 8.87 15.65
CA PRO A 61 2.21 8.97 14.43
C PRO A 61 3.62 8.36 14.58
N ASP A 62 4.11 8.17 15.81
CA ASP A 62 5.38 7.48 16.11
C ASP A 62 5.30 5.94 16.02
N ILE A 63 4.10 5.36 15.92
CA ILE A 63 3.90 3.90 15.92
C ILE A 63 3.84 3.39 14.48
N VAL A 64 4.73 2.44 14.17
CA VAL A 64 4.85 1.85 12.81
C VAL A 64 3.53 1.29 12.28
N LEU A 65 2.68 0.71 13.13
CA LEU A 65 1.39 0.18 12.66
C LEU A 65 0.47 1.27 12.10
N GLU A 66 0.38 2.43 12.78
CA GLU A 66 -0.42 3.58 12.32
C GLU A 66 0.17 4.18 11.04
N GLN A 67 1.51 4.31 10.98
CA GLN A 67 2.23 4.77 9.79
C GLN A 67 1.94 3.88 8.58
N ILE A 68 2.05 2.56 8.73
CA ILE A 68 1.77 1.61 7.65
C ILE A 68 0.32 1.71 7.19
N ASP A 69 -0.65 1.72 8.10
CA ASP A 69 -2.07 1.83 7.74
C ASP A 69 -2.36 3.14 6.98
N ALA A 70 -1.84 4.26 7.46
CA ALA A 70 -1.97 5.56 6.83
C ALA A 70 -1.38 5.57 5.41
N ILE A 71 -0.11 5.16 5.25
CA ILE A 71 0.56 5.09 3.95
C ILE A 71 -0.20 4.15 3.01
N SER A 72 -0.62 2.99 3.50
CA SER A 72 -1.32 1.96 2.73
C SER A 72 -2.67 2.43 2.21
N LEU A 73 -3.39 3.26 2.97
CA LEU A 73 -4.65 3.86 2.54
C LEU A 73 -4.42 4.98 1.52
N LEU A 74 -3.50 5.92 1.78
CA LEU A 74 -3.18 7.03 0.87
C LEU A 74 -2.68 6.53 -0.49
N TRP A 75 -1.82 5.50 -0.49
CA TRP A 75 -1.37 4.86 -1.73
C TRP A 75 -2.55 4.29 -2.53
N ARG A 76 -3.51 3.64 -1.89
CA ARG A 76 -4.72 3.19 -2.59
C ARG A 76 -5.59 4.32 -3.09
N MET A 77 -5.66 5.43 -2.36
CA MET A 77 -6.37 6.63 -2.80
C MET A 77 -5.72 7.22 -4.07
N ASP A 78 -4.39 7.26 -4.13
CA ASP A 78 -3.64 7.61 -5.35
C ASP A 78 -4.01 6.68 -6.52
N MET A 79 -4.03 5.36 -6.29
CA MET A 79 -4.41 4.37 -7.30
C MET A 79 -5.90 4.42 -7.69
N ALA A 80 -6.75 5.01 -6.87
CA ALA A 80 -8.18 5.21 -7.11
C ALA A 80 -8.51 6.58 -7.73
N GLY A 81 -7.48 7.41 -7.96
CA GLY A 81 -7.61 8.77 -8.49
C GLY A 81 -8.37 9.72 -7.57
N MET A 82 -8.32 9.50 -6.25
CA MET A 82 -8.96 10.37 -5.26
C MET A 82 -8.09 11.59 -4.95
N ALA A 83 -8.70 12.73 -4.68
CA ALA A 83 -8.02 13.97 -4.32
C ALA A 83 -8.04 14.16 -2.80
N TYR A 84 -6.87 14.39 -2.21
CA TYR A 84 -6.69 14.67 -0.80
C TYR A 84 -5.54 15.67 -0.60
N ASP A 85 -5.38 16.19 0.61
CA ASP A 85 -4.30 17.11 0.93
C ASP A 85 -2.95 16.36 0.91
N THR A 86 -2.11 16.65 -0.08
CA THR A 86 -0.83 15.95 -0.25
C THR A 86 0.23 16.41 0.75
N THR A 87 0.00 17.47 1.52
CA THR A 87 0.94 17.90 2.59
C THR A 87 1.11 16.85 3.68
N ILE A 88 0.17 15.91 3.77
CA ILE A 88 0.22 14.77 4.68
C ILE A 88 1.47 13.90 4.52
N TRP A 89 2.05 13.85 3.31
CA TRP A 89 3.25 13.07 3.06
C TRP A 89 4.47 13.65 3.79
N GLN A 90 4.58 14.99 3.87
CA GLN A 90 5.63 15.63 4.65
C GLN A 90 5.49 15.36 6.15
N ASP A 91 4.26 15.35 6.67
CA ASP A 91 3.97 15.01 8.06
C ASP A 91 4.38 13.57 8.38
N ILE A 92 3.92 12.58 7.58
CA ILE A 92 4.30 11.18 7.74
C ILE A 92 5.83 11.00 7.70
N VAL A 93 6.52 11.62 6.73
CA VAL A 93 7.98 11.53 6.59
C VAL A 93 8.73 12.10 7.81
N GLY A 94 8.14 13.07 8.51
CA GLY A 94 8.66 13.56 9.79
C GLY A 94 8.91 12.45 10.81
N TYR A 95 8.11 11.37 10.77
CA TYR A 95 8.19 10.25 11.71
C TYR A 95 8.97 9.04 11.18
N ILE A 96 8.97 8.81 9.87
CA ILE A 96 9.49 7.56 9.28
C ILE A 96 10.91 7.63 8.71
N HIS A 97 11.45 8.83 8.44
CA HIS A 97 12.68 8.97 7.64
C HIS A 97 13.88 8.20 8.22
N GLN A 98 13.97 8.10 9.54
CA GLN A 98 15.06 7.42 10.25
C GLN A 98 14.96 5.88 10.24
N TYR A 99 13.83 5.32 9.80
CA TYR A 99 13.54 3.88 9.80
C TYR A 99 13.42 3.30 8.37
N ALA A 100 13.71 4.11 7.35
CA ALA A 100 13.55 3.69 5.96
C ALA A 100 14.52 2.58 5.54
N ASP A 101 15.70 2.52 6.16
CA ASP A 101 16.76 1.54 5.93
C ASP A 101 16.81 0.42 6.98
N ASP A 102 15.80 0.29 7.84
CA ASP A 102 15.76 -0.81 8.81
C ASP A 102 15.74 -2.18 8.12
N HIS A 103 16.50 -3.12 8.68
CA HIS A 103 16.66 -4.49 8.14
C HIS A 103 15.69 -5.50 8.76
N TYR A 104 14.62 -5.02 9.42
CA TYR A 104 13.69 -5.88 10.16
C TYR A 104 12.65 -6.54 9.25
N LEU A 105 11.95 -5.73 8.45
CA LEU A 105 10.81 -6.20 7.67
C LEU A 105 10.69 -5.44 6.33
N PRO A 106 11.00 -6.09 5.19
CA PRO A 106 10.88 -5.49 3.86
C PRO A 106 9.55 -4.79 3.58
N PHE A 107 8.45 -5.36 4.12
CA PHE A 107 7.11 -4.80 4.02
C PHE A 107 7.03 -3.37 4.55
N ASN A 108 7.70 -3.04 5.66
CA ASN A 108 7.73 -1.68 6.19
C ASN A 108 8.53 -0.76 5.26
N ASN A 109 9.70 -1.22 4.78
CA ASN A 109 10.53 -0.44 3.86
C ASN A 109 9.73 -0.06 2.60
N LEU A 110 8.94 -0.98 2.01
CA LEU A 110 8.14 -0.65 0.83
C LEU A 110 7.17 0.52 1.08
N HIS A 111 6.50 0.56 2.23
CA HIS A 111 5.62 1.67 2.59
C HIS A 111 6.42 2.96 2.81
N HIS A 112 7.52 2.89 3.57
CA HIS A 112 8.35 4.06 3.85
C HIS A 112 8.91 4.69 2.57
N PHE A 113 9.38 3.87 1.62
CA PHE A 113 9.88 4.35 0.34
C PHE A 113 8.82 5.02 -0.53
N TYR A 114 7.60 4.49 -0.52
CA TYR A 114 6.48 5.15 -1.19
C TYR A 114 6.26 6.55 -0.60
N ALA A 115 6.17 6.65 0.73
CA ALA A 115 5.95 7.91 1.43
C ALA A 115 7.09 8.94 1.21
N LEU A 116 8.36 8.50 1.29
CA LEU A 116 9.53 9.35 1.03
C LEU A 116 9.47 9.97 -0.37
N VAL A 117 9.23 9.14 -1.40
CA VAL A 117 9.13 9.63 -2.79
C VAL A 117 7.94 10.57 -2.95
N LYS A 118 6.79 10.26 -2.33
CA LYS A 118 5.59 11.10 -2.37
C LYS A 118 5.78 12.45 -1.68
N ALA A 119 6.60 12.51 -0.62
CA ALA A 119 6.96 13.76 0.05
C ALA A 119 8.02 14.58 -0.68
N GLY A 120 8.70 13.99 -1.68
CA GLY A 120 9.82 14.60 -2.39
C GLY A 120 11.18 14.44 -1.69
N ASP A 121 11.27 13.58 -0.66
CA ASP A 121 12.52 13.30 0.04
C ASP A 121 13.35 12.22 -0.70
N GLU A 122 13.82 12.59 -1.89
CA GLU A 122 14.63 11.71 -2.73
C GLU A 122 16.00 11.41 -2.12
N GLN A 123 16.55 12.31 -1.30
CA GLN A 123 17.85 12.14 -0.68
C GLN A 123 17.82 11.00 0.33
N THR A 124 16.84 10.99 1.25
CA THR A 124 16.67 9.90 2.21
C THR A 124 16.36 8.58 1.50
N ALA A 125 15.48 8.60 0.49
CA ALA A 125 15.17 7.40 -0.29
C ALA A 125 16.43 6.82 -0.96
N LEU A 126 17.25 7.65 -1.61
CA LEU A 126 18.48 7.19 -2.26
C LEU A 126 19.47 6.59 -1.25
N ALA A 127 19.69 7.26 -0.12
CA ALA A 127 20.60 6.82 0.93
C ALA A 127 20.15 5.49 1.54
N ALA A 128 18.86 5.38 1.90
CA ALA A 128 18.28 4.15 2.43
C ALA A 128 18.34 3.01 1.41
N SER A 129 18.09 3.28 0.12
CA SER A 129 18.12 2.25 -0.94
C SER A 129 19.51 1.66 -1.10
N ALA A 130 20.55 2.50 -1.04
CA ALA A 130 21.93 2.06 -1.11
C ALA A 130 22.29 1.13 0.06
N LYS A 131 21.85 1.45 1.29
CA LYS A 131 22.07 0.61 2.47
C LYS A 131 21.34 -0.72 2.38
N LEU A 132 20.05 -0.72 2.02
CA LEU A 132 19.28 -1.95 1.82
C LEU A 132 19.88 -2.83 0.72
N LYS A 133 20.40 -2.22 -0.35
CA LYS A 133 21.11 -2.94 -1.40
C LYS A 133 22.39 -3.61 -0.89
N ALA A 134 23.19 -2.89 -0.11
CA ALA A 134 24.39 -3.45 0.52
C ALA A 134 24.03 -4.61 1.45
N TYR A 135 23.01 -4.44 2.30
CA TYR A 135 22.56 -5.49 3.21
C TYR A 135 22.07 -6.75 2.48
N SER A 136 21.32 -6.60 1.38
CA SER A 136 20.75 -7.73 0.65
C SER A 136 21.77 -8.75 0.12
N ILE A 137 23.04 -8.36 0.00
CA ILE A 137 24.13 -9.21 -0.49
C ILE A 137 25.09 -9.65 0.62
N GLU A 138 24.83 -9.28 1.87
CA GLU A 138 25.59 -9.78 3.02
C GLU A 138 25.32 -11.28 3.23
N ASN A 139 26.34 -12.02 3.67
CA ASN A 139 26.28 -13.48 3.80
C ASN A 139 25.20 -14.00 4.77
N ASN A 140 24.79 -13.18 5.74
CA ASN A 140 23.78 -13.49 6.76
C ASN A 140 22.39 -12.94 6.41
N ALA A 141 22.24 -12.17 5.32
CA ALA A 141 20.96 -11.64 4.92
C ALA A 141 20.07 -12.77 4.36
N HIS A 142 18.79 -12.75 4.72
CA HIS A 142 17.84 -13.70 4.18
C HIS A 142 17.69 -13.52 2.65
N PRO A 143 17.77 -14.58 1.82
CA PRO A 143 17.79 -14.46 0.35
C PRO A 143 16.66 -13.62 -0.25
N ARG A 144 15.47 -13.66 0.36
CA ARG A 144 14.32 -12.83 -0.01
C ARG A 144 14.58 -11.32 -0.04
N TRP A 145 15.56 -10.81 0.71
CA TRP A 145 15.96 -9.39 0.59
C TRP A 145 16.44 -9.07 -0.82
N ARG A 146 17.30 -9.92 -1.37
CA ARG A 146 17.83 -9.76 -2.73
C ARG A 146 16.82 -10.17 -3.80
N GLU A 147 16.15 -11.30 -3.60
CA GLU A 147 15.35 -11.94 -4.64
C GLU A 147 13.97 -11.31 -4.83
N VAL A 148 13.38 -10.77 -3.75
CA VAL A 148 12.00 -10.26 -3.76
C VAL A 148 11.93 -8.80 -3.32
N ALA A 149 12.50 -8.47 -2.16
CA ALA A 149 12.36 -7.14 -1.56
C ALA A 149 13.01 -6.04 -2.39
N LEU A 150 14.24 -6.24 -2.88
CA LEU A 150 14.93 -5.23 -3.69
C LEU A 150 14.21 -4.93 -5.02
N PRO A 151 13.84 -5.93 -5.85
CA PRO A 151 13.03 -5.65 -7.04
C PRO A 151 11.70 -4.96 -6.69
N ALA A 152 11.00 -5.42 -5.65
CA ALA A 152 9.77 -4.79 -5.20
C ALA A 152 9.97 -3.32 -4.80
N LEU A 153 11.03 -3.01 -4.05
CA LEU A 153 11.39 -1.66 -3.63
C LEU A 153 11.67 -0.75 -4.82
N ASN A 154 12.42 -1.23 -5.81
CA ASN A 154 12.63 -0.49 -7.05
C ASN A 154 11.32 -0.27 -7.81
N GLY A 155 10.43 -1.26 -7.83
CA GLY A 155 9.09 -1.16 -8.40
C GLY A 155 8.23 -0.10 -7.72
N VAL A 156 8.26 -0.04 -6.38
CA VAL A 156 7.55 0.97 -5.59
C VAL A 156 8.09 2.38 -5.85
N ILE A 157 9.41 2.55 -5.85
CA ILE A 157 10.04 3.86 -6.16
C ILE A 157 9.63 4.33 -7.55
N ALA A 158 9.77 3.46 -8.56
CA ALA A 158 9.38 3.78 -9.94
C ALA A 158 7.89 4.13 -10.04
N PHE A 159 7.03 3.36 -9.36
CA PHE A 159 5.59 3.61 -9.33
C PHE A 159 5.25 4.97 -8.70
N ALA A 160 5.84 5.30 -7.55
CA ALA A 160 5.65 6.58 -6.87
C ALA A 160 6.15 7.76 -7.73
N LYS A 161 7.22 7.56 -8.51
CA LYS A 161 7.72 8.52 -9.52
C LYS A 161 6.91 8.56 -10.81
N LYS A 162 5.85 7.75 -10.94
CA LYS A 162 5.01 7.58 -12.13
C LYS A 162 5.75 7.01 -13.36
N ASP A 163 6.90 6.38 -13.15
CA ASP A 163 7.56 5.56 -14.17
C ASP A 163 6.93 4.15 -14.18
N TYR A 164 5.75 4.07 -14.77
CA TYR A 164 4.95 2.84 -14.74
C TYR A 164 5.56 1.71 -15.57
N ILE A 165 6.35 2.03 -16.60
CA ILE A 165 7.06 1.03 -17.40
C ILE A 165 8.11 0.35 -16.53
N ALA A 166 9.00 1.12 -15.89
CA ALA A 166 10.01 0.56 -15.00
C ALA A 166 9.37 -0.17 -13.81
N ALA A 167 8.32 0.41 -13.21
CA ALA A 167 7.60 -0.22 -12.12
C ALA A 167 7.04 -1.60 -12.53
N SER A 168 6.42 -1.70 -13.71
CA SER A 168 5.88 -2.96 -14.22
C SER A 168 6.99 -3.99 -14.41
N GLU A 169 8.12 -3.62 -15.01
CA GLU A 169 9.26 -4.53 -15.20
C GLU A 169 9.85 -5.03 -13.87
N PHE A 170 9.95 -4.17 -12.86
CA PHE A 170 10.45 -4.57 -11.54
C PHE A 170 9.52 -5.51 -10.79
N PHE A 171 8.19 -5.33 -10.90
CA PHE A 171 7.23 -6.22 -10.24
C PHE A 171 7.04 -7.55 -10.95
N LYS A 172 7.15 -7.61 -12.28
CA LYS A 172 6.94 -8.83 -13.08
C LYS A 172 7.62 -10.09 -12.54
N PRO A 173 8.93 -10.09 -12.19
CA PRO A 173 9.62 -11.30 -11.75
C PRO A 173 9.29 -11.73 -10.31
N VAL A 174 8.69 -10.84 -9.50
CA VAL A 174 8.52 -11.07 -8.06
C VAL A 174 7.07 -11.09 -7.60
N ILE A 175 6.11 -10.83 -8.50
CA ILE A 175 4.70 -10.65 -8.14
C ILE A 175 4.07 -11.89 -7.48
N ASP A 176 4.48 -13.09 -7.90
CA ASP A 176 3.96 -14.34 -7.36
C ASP A 176 4.54 -14.66 -5.97
N ASP A 177 5.66 -14.03 -5.61
CA ASP A 177 6.36 -14.18 -4.32
C ASP A 177 6.29 -12.91 -3.45
N ILE A 178 5.54 -11.88 -3.87
CA ILE A 178 5.57 -10.52 -3.31
C ILE A 178 5.12 -10.43 -1.85
N PHE A 179 4.59 -11.54 -1.31
CA PHE A 179 4.44 -11.70 0.12
C PHE A 179 5.81 -11.79 0.81
N ILE A 180 6.35 -10.62 1.13
CA ILE A 180 7.66 -10.40 1.75
C ILE A 180 7.64 -10.40 3.28
N GLY A 181 6.53 -10.83 3.87
CA GLY A 181 6.36 -11.02 5.31
C GLY A 181 5.75 -9.83 6.05
N GLY A 182 5.01 -10.13 7.12
CA GLY A 182 4.31 -9.16 7.97
C GLY A 182 3.00 -8.62 7.39
N GLY A 183 2.32 -7.77 8.18
CA GLY A 183 1.04 -7.15 7.82
C GLY A 183 -0.15 -8.10 7.70
N SER A 184 -1.34 -7.54 7.47
CA SER A 184 -2.55 -8.30 7.13
C SER A 184 -2.58 -8.67 5.65
N ASP A 185 -3.43 -9.64 5.31
CA ASP A 185 -3.71 -10.03 3.93
C ASP A 185 -4.07 -8.83 3.04
N ALA A 186 -4.88 -7.91 3.57
CA ALA A 186 -5.29 -6.71 2.85
C ALA A 186 -4.11 -5.76 2.64
N GLN A 187 -3.21 -5.61 3.62
CA GLN A 187 -2.03 -4.74 3.44
C GLN A 187 -1.10 -5.29 2.36
N ASN A 188 -0.83 -6.60 2.36
CA ASN A 188 0.02 -7.24 1.34
C ASN A 188 -0.56 -7.14 -0.08
N GLU A 189 -1.89 -7.18 -0.21
CA GLU A 189 -2.58 -7.02 -1.48
C GLU A 189 -2.26 -5.67 -2.16
N LEU A 190 -1.82 -4.65 -1.41
CA LEU A 190 -1.39 -3.35 -1.94
C LEU A 190 -0.39 -3.49 -3.08
N PHE A 191 0.58 -4.40 -2.93
CA PHE A 191 1.65 -4.56 -3.91
C PHE A 191 1.12 -5.22 -5.19
N THR A 192 0.14 -6.12 -5.08
CA THR A 192 -0.52 -6.69 -6.26
C THR A 192 -1.40 -5.66 -6.97
N GLN A 193 -2.12 -4.81 -6.23
CA GLN A 193 -2.85 -3.67 -6.81
C GLN A 193 -1.88 -2.72 -7.54
N THR A 194 -0.76 -2.38 -6.91
CA THR A 194 0.29 -1.53 -7.49
C THR A 194 0.84 -2.12 -8.79
N ALA A 195 1.25 -3.40 -8.77
CA ALA A 195 1.81 -4.06 -9.95
C ALA A 195 0.80 -4.12 -11.11
N MET A 196 -0.48 -4.35 -10.79
CA MET A 196 -1.55 -4.31 -11.79
C MET A 196 -1.68 -2.91 -12.40
N ILE A 197 -1.76 -1.86 -11.57
CA ILE A 197 -1.89 -0.47 -12.05
C ILE A 197 -0.67 -0.04 -12.86
N ALA A 198 0.54 -0.42 -12.43
CA ALA A 198 1.76 -0.21 -13.18
C ALA A 198 1.66 -0.83 -14.58
N ALA A 199 1.23 -2.10 -14.66
CA ALA A 199 1.04 -2.80 -15.94
C ALA A 199 -0.02 -2.14 -16.83
N ILE A 200 -1.15 -1.69 -16.27
CA ILE A 200 -2.18 -0.93 -17.02
C ILE A 200 -1.56 0.34 -17.62
N LYS A 201 -0.89 1.14 -16.79
CA LYS A 201 -0.31 2.42 -17.20
C LYS A 201 0.89 2.28 -18.13
N ALA A 202 1.57 1.14 -18.11
CA ALA A 202 2.63 0.77 -19.05
C ALA A 202 2.09 0.19 -20.38
N GLY A 203 0.78 -0.03 -20.52
CA GLY A 203 0.18 -0.66 -21.69
C GLY A 203 0.34 -2.19 -21.76
N ASP A 204 0.85 -2.85 -20.70
CA ASP A 204 0.94 -4.30 -20.61
C ASP A 204 -0.38 -4.92 -20.13
N ILE A 205 -1.36 -4.89 -21.02
CA ILE A 205 -2.73 -5.39 -20.78
C ILE A 205 -2.73 -6.89 -20.41
N LYS A 206 -1.78 -7.67 -20.95
CA LYS A 206 -1.69 -9.11 -20.67
C LYS A 206 -1.28 -9.34 -19.21
N THR A 207 -0.26 -8.64 -18.74
CA THR A 207 0.19 -8.73 -17.35
C THR A 207 -0.86 -8.19 -16.39
N SER A 208 -1.50 -7.05 -16.69
CA SER A 208 -2.53 -6.49 -15.81
C SER A 208 -3.72 -7.45 -15.64
N LYS A 209 -4.22 -8.04 -16.73
CA LYS A 209 -5.30 -9.04 -16.67
C LYS A 209 -4.90 -10.29 -15.90
N ARG A 210 -3.66 -10.77 -16.05
CA ARG A 210 -3.14 -11.90 -15.27
C ARG A 210 -3.20 -11.59 -13.77
N ILE A 211 -2.62 -10.46 -13.36
CA ILE A 211 -2.57 -10.06 -11.95
C ILE A 211 -3.98 -9.90 -11.39
N PHE A 212 -4.89 -9.24 -12.12
CA PHE A 212 -6.26 -9.07 -11.68
C PHE A 212 -6.97 -10.41 -11.45
N ASN A 213 -6.93 -11.31 -12.44
CA ASN A 213 -7.62 -12.59 -12.36
C ASN A 213 -7.06 -13.50 -11.25
N THR A 214 -5.74 -13.48 -11.05
CA THR A 214 -5.08 -14.33 -10.04
C THR A 214 -5.27 -13.79 -8.62
N TYR A 215 -5.12 -12.48 -8.41
CA TYR A 215 -4.99 -11.91 -7.07
C TYR A 215 -6.12 -10.99 -6.64
N LEU A 216 -6.86 -10.38 -7.58
CA LEU A 216 -7.78 -9.26 -7.29
C LEU A 216 -9.21 -9.51 -7.79
N SER A 217 -9.55 -10.74 -8.21
CA SER A 217 -10.85 -11.08 -8.80
C SER A 217 -12.02 -10.86 -7.84
N HIS A 218 -11.80 -10.79 -6.52
CA HIS A 218 -12.82 -10.39 -5.55
C HIS A 218 -13.23 -8.92 -5.63
N TYR A 219 -12.48 -8.07 -6.33
CA TYR A 219 -12.94 -6.72 -6.68
C TYR A 219 -13.87 -6.70 -7.89
N ASP A 220 -14.14 -7.83 -8.54
CA ASP A 220 -15.10 -7.90 -9.63
C ASP A 220 -16.43 -7.26 -9.21
N LYS A 221 -17.01 -6.47 -10.12
CA LYS A 221 -18.26 -5.69 -9.91
C LYS A 221 -18.18 -4.56 -8.88
N THR A 222 -16.99 -4.23 -8.35
CA THR A 222 -16.82 -3.03 -7.52
C THR A 222 -16.67 -1.78 -8.37
N MET A 223 -17.01 -0.62 -7.80
CA MET A 223 -16.79 0.67 -8.46
C MET A 223 -15.30 0.97 -8.64
N LEU A 224 -14.45 0.45 -7.75
CA LEU A 224 -13.00 0.55 -7.88
C LEU A 224 -12.47 -0.25 -9.08
N ALA A 225 -12.92 -1.49 -9.29
CA ALA A 225 -12.53 -2.27 -10.47
C ALA A 225 -13.04 -1.65 -11.78
N ALA A 226 -14.24 -1.05 -11.76
CA ALA A 226 -14.75 -0.29 -12.91
C ALA A 226 -13.85 0.90 -13.25
N TYR A 227 -13.38 1.63 -12.23
CA TYR A 227 -12.41 2.70 -12.41
C TYR A 227 -11.08 2.18 -12.98
N TRP A 228 -10.50 1.13 -12.40
CA TRP A 228 -9.26 0.54 -12.93
C TRP A 228 -9.39 0.10 -14.39
N SER A 229 -10.55 -0.46 -14.76
CA SER A 229 -10.85 -0.86 -16.13
C SER A 229 -10.94 0.33 -17.09
N SER A 230 -11.38 1.50 -16.64
CA SER A 230 -11.39 2.74 -17.44
C SER A 230 -10.00 3.33 -17.69
N LEU A 231 -8.95 2.80 -17.05
CA LEU A 231 -7.57 3.21 -17.28
C LEU A 231 -6.87 2.43 -18.40
N LEU A 232 -7.50 1.36 -18.91
CA LEU A 232 -7.06 0.57 -20.08
C LEU A 232 -7.38 1.29 -21.38
#